data_AF-A0A545API1-F1
#
_entry.id   AF-A0A545API1-F1
#
_cell.length_a   1.000
_cell.length_b   1.000
_cell.length_c   1.000
_cell.angle_alpha   90.00
_cell.angle_beta   90.00
_cell.angle_gamma   90.00
#
_symmetry.space_group_name_H-M   'P 1'
#
loop_
_entity.id
_entity.type
_entity.pdbx_description
1 polymer ?
#
loop_
_entity_poly.entity_id
_entity_poly.type
_entity_poly.pdbx_seq_one_letter_code
_entity_poly.pdbx_strand_id
1 'polypeptide(L)'
;MKFLRGLVTLAITICVALLLVAIAGYGSSKSVAEKERTAPAKVFQPFGWQQTVEKSPPGPATVLVSGDGWGMRGVTYRGKVAVVGGTYRTQRYRTDVEAGEDVLLSPDGTTIADGIPRPVPTASGSPAATTTGSRDPAIWFTDLESGRTRRMTVPATGTARPVAFSPDGRKILVQVASPPEHGPWPGGELDLMDLATGEVSRLANLGTAPVHRAQLAAFSPTGREVAVQIGDAISVVDVKSRAARPLARLGPDRRIAGIGAWSGDGTRIAVLTMSGCSKRCDADDLDDRTWQIDEIDATTGAPRTGSFDRLTGSTIRVLGQTDTGELAVVRYHASNDVSIDGLGELTVDGDPAEETDYGAVDDADLLGLTPSGRRRTLVSLPPGSRHVDVAGQLVVEDRMGGDSSRPMPWPAPFWVDLALIAVLLLVIWGAYRLRRATR
;
A
#
# COMPACT_ATOMS: atom_id res chain seq x y z
N MET A 1 25.02 6.54 -48.50
CA MET A 1 24.30 7.85 -48.53
C MET A 1 22.77 7.75 -48.37
N LYS A 2 22.04 6.89 -49.12
CA LYS A 2 20.58 6.72 -48.93
C LYS A 2 20.23 6.21 -47.52
N PHE A 3 20.98 5.23 -47.02
CA PHE A 3 20.79 4.64 -45.70
C PHE A 3 20.92 5.66 -44.55
N LEU A 4 21.92 6.54 -44.62
CA LEU A 4 22.20 7.54 -43.60
C LEU A 4 21.18 8.70 -43.60
N ARG A 5 20.68 9.10 -44.77
CA ARG A 5 19.56 10.07 -44.87
C ARG A 5 18.27 9.48 -44.29
N GLY A 6 18.00 8.20 -44.56
CA GLY A 6 16.87 7.50 -43.97
C GLY A 6 16.92 7.48 -42.43
N LEU A 7 18.11 7.31 -41.86
CA LEU A 7 18.33 7.27 -40.41
C LEU A 7 18.09 8.65 -39.73
N VAL A 8 18.50 9.74 -40.36
CA VAL A 8 18.24 11.12 -39.88
C VAL A 8 16.76 11.46 -39.97
N THR A 9 16.09 11.11 -41.08
CA THR A 9 14.66 11.34 -41.23
C THR A 9 13.88 10.53 -40.19
N LEU A 10 14.24 9.26 -39.97
CA LEU A 10 13.64 8.41 -38.93
C LEU A 10 13.81 9.02 -37.53
N ALA A 11 14.99 9.52 -37.20
CA ALA A 11 15.25 10.16 -35.91
C ALA A 11 14.40 11.42 -35.70
N ILE A 12 14.27 12.29 -36.71
CA ILE A 12 13.42 13.48 -36.64
C ILE A 12 11.94 13.09 -36.48
N THR A 13 11.48 12.09 -37.24
CA THR A 13 10.10 11.59 -37.15
C THR A 13 9.80 11.02 -35.77
N ILE A 14 10.73 10.25 -35.17
CA ILE A 14 10.59 9.73 -33.81
C ILE A 14 10.50 10.88 -32.80
N CYS A 15 11.36 11.89 -32.92
CA CYS A 15 11.33 13.03 -32.00
C CYS A 15 10.04 13.87 -32.11
N VAL A 16 9.55 14.12 -33.33
CA VAL A 16 8.27 14.82 -33.54
C VAL A 16 7.11 14.00 -33.01
N ALA A 17 7.12 12.67 -33.21
CA ALA A 17 6.10 11.78 -32.65
C ALA A 17 6.12 11.81 -31.12
N LEU A 18 7.30 11.75 -30.49
CA LEU A 18 7.44 11.86 -29.02
C LEU A 18 6.94 13.22 -28.50
N LEU A 19 7.23 14.31 -29.22
CA LEU A 19 6.76 15.65 -28.85
C LEU A 19 5.23 15.77 -28.95
N LEU A 20 4.62 15.22 -30.01
CA LEU A 20 3.16 15.20 -30.18
C LEU A 20 2.48 14.34 -29.12
N VAL A 21 3.08 13.19 -28.75
CA VAL A 21 2.62 12.36 -27.63
C VAL A 21 2.73 13.09 -26.31
N ALA A 22 3.81 13.85 -26.08
CA ALA A 22 3.95 14.68 -24.89
C ALA A 22 2.84 15.74 -24.81
N ILE A 23 2.59 16.48 -25.91
CA ILE A 23 1.54 17.51 -25.98
C ILE A 23 0.14 16.90 -25.75
N ALA A 24 -0.15 15.74 -26.35
CA ALA A 24 -1.41 15.04 -26.14
C ALA A 24 -1.57 14.52 -24.70
N GLY A 25 -0.48 14.05 -24.08
CA GLY A 25 -0.46 13.57 -22.71
C GLY A 25 -0.72 14.66 -21.66
N TYR A 26 -0.34 15.91 -21.95
CA TYR A 26 -0.67 17.07 -21.10
C TYR A 26 -2.18 17.41 -21.11
N GLY A 27 -2.92 17.02 -22.16
CA GLY A 27 -4.31 17.43 -22.37
C GLY A 27 -5.39 16.46 -21.88
N SER A 28 -5.04 15.28 -21.37
CA SER A 28 -6.02 14.22 -21.07
C SER A 28 -5.97 13.73 -19.62
N SER A 29 -6.29 14.60 -18.66
CA SER A 29 -6.83 14.15 -17.38
C SER A 29 -8.35 14.10 -17.48
N LYS A 30 -8.91 12.98 -17.96
CA LYS A 30 -10.35 12.75 -17.77
C LYS A 30 -10.56 12.40 -16.31
N SER A 31 -11.28 13.24 -15.56
CA SER A 31 -11.84 12.81 -14.27
C SER A 31 -12.89 11.74 -14.59
N VAL A 32 -12.64 10.52 -14.16
CA VAL A 32 -13.65 9.46 -14.20
C VAL A 32 -14.62 9.76 -13.06
N ALA A 33 -15.92 9.82 -13.36
CA ALA A 33 -16.94 10.05 -12.34
C ALA A 33 -16.87 8.96 -11.27
N GLU A 34 -17.08 9.33 -10.00
CA GLU A 34 -17.01 8.44 -8.84
C GLU A 34 -17.80 7.13 -8.99
N LYS A 35 -18.98 7.22 -9.63
CA LYS A 35 -19.89 6.08 -9.88
C LYS A 35 -19.42 5.10 -10.97
N GLU A 36 -18.39 5.45 -11.73
CA GLU A 36 -17.81 4.64 -12.81
C GLU A 36 -16.40 4.11 -12.46
N ARG A 37 -15.82 4.52 -11.33
CA ARG A 37 -14.50 4.05 -10.87
C ARG A 37 -14.47 2.54 -10.61
N THR A 38 -13.54 1.83 -11.20
CA THR A 38 -13.33 0.41 -10.94
C THR A 38 -11.85 0.18 -10.75
N ALA A 39 -11.45 -0.67 -9.80
CA ALA A 39 -10.06 -1.08 -9.71
C ALA A 39 -9.67 -1.80 -11.01
N PRO A 40 -8.50 -1.48 -11.61
CA PRO A 40 -8.12 -2.01 -12.91
C PRO A 40 -7.82 -3.51 -12.81
N ALA A 41 -8.08 -4.27 -13.87
CA ALA A 41 -7.71 -5.69 -13.93
C ALA A 41 -6.19 -5.92 -13.83
N LYS A 42 -5.40 -4.90 -14.21
CA LYS A 42 -3.94 -4.91 -14.19
C LYS A 42 -3.37 -3.52 -13.90
N VAL A 43 -2.38 -3.48 -13.01
CA VAL A 43 -1.50 -2.35 -12.80
C VAL A 43 -0.23 -2.54 -13.62
N PHE A 44 0.22 -1.50 -14.30
CA PHE A 44 1.46 -1.51 -15.07
C PHE A 44 2.59 -0.86 -14.28
N GLN A 45 3.82 -1.27 -14.57
CA GLN A 45 5.00 -0.71 -13.94
C GLN A 45 5.11 0.80 -14.22
N PRO A 46 5.10 1.68 -13.20
CA PRO A 46 5.20 3.11 -13.40
C PRO A 46 6.60 3.51 -13.90
N PHE A 47 6.70 4.71 -14.48
CA PHE A 47 8.01 5.27 -14.81
C PHE A 47 8.74 5.71 -13.53
N GLY A 48 10.05 5.51 -13.46
CA GLY A 48 10.89 5.94 -12.34
C GLY A 48 10.82 7.45 -12.03
N TRP A 49 10.38 8.24 -13.00
CA TRP A 49 10.21 9.70 -12.94
C TRP A 49 8.75 10.17 -12.95
N GLN A 50 7.78 9.27 -12.74
CA GLN A 50 6.36 9.66 -12.66
C GLN A 50 6.18 10.85 -11.71
N GLN A 51 5.32 11.81 -12.09
CA GLN A 51 5.05 12.99 -11.27
C GLN A 51 4.47 12.62 -9.91
N THR A 52 4.70 13.50 -8.94
CA THR A 52 4.20 13.28 -7.59
C THR A 52 2.75 13.67 -7.47
N VAL A 53 2.05 13.07 -6.52
CA VAL A 53 0.68 13.46 -6.13
C VAL A 53 0.61 14.95 -5.84
N GLU A 54 1.59 15.50 -5.11
CA GLU A 54 1.66 16.92 -4.76
C GLU A 54 1.72 17.85 -5.98
N LYS A 55 2.42 17.46 -7.05
CA LYS A 55 2.63 18.31 -8.23
C LYS A 55 1.57 18.15 -9.30
N SER A 56 1.00 16.96 -9.40
CA SER A 56 -0.04 16.64 -10.37
C SER A 56 -0.95 15.61 -9.73
N PRO A 57 -1.97 16.06 -8.98
CA PRO A 57 -2.87 15.16 -8.26
C PRO A 57 -3.57 14.20 -9.24
N PRO A 58 -3.61 12.89 -8.95
CA PRO A 58 -4.24 11.92 -9.85
C PRO A 58 -5.78 11.97 -9.84
N GLY A 59 -6.37 12.72 -8.90
CA GLY A 59 -7.73 12.49 -8.46
C GLY A 59 -7.82 11.22 -7.60
N PRO A 60 -9.04 10.75 -7.31
CA PRO A 60 -9.24 9.57 -6.49
C PRO A 60 -8.51 8.34 -7.05
N ALA A 61 -7.74 7.69 -6.19
CA ALA A 61 -7.02 6.46 -6.51
C ALA A 61 -7.89 5.24 -6.24
N THR A 62 -7.68 4.19 -7.01
CA THR A 62 -8.29 2.89 -6.82
C THR A 62 -7.34 1.92 -6.12
N VAL A 63 -6.03 2.02 -6.41
CA VAL A 63 -5.01 1.08 -5.93
C VAL A 63 -3.73 1.84 -5.55
N LEU A 64 -3.09 1.42 -4.47
CA LEU A 64 -1.71 1.75 -4.12
C LEU A 64 -0.83 0.53 -4.31
N VAL A 65 0.39 0.72 -4.83
CA VAL A 65 1.39 -0.37 -4.93
C VAL A 65 2.75 0.15 -4.49
N SER A 66 3.46 -0.62 -3.66
CA SER A 66 4.87 -0.36 -3.32
C SER A 66 5.71 -1.62 -3.48
N GLY A 67 7.04 -1.43 -3.56
CA GLY A 67 7.99 -2.51 -3.75
C GLY A 67 9.21 -2.05 -4.56
N ASP A 68 10.00 -3.03 -5.03
CA ASP A 68 11.31 -2.80 -5.64
C ASP A 68 11.28 -2.67 -7.17
N GLY A 69 10.10 -2.72 -7.79
CA GLY A 69 9.95 -2.44 -9.21
C GLY A 69 10.55 -1.08 -9.61
N TRP A 70 11.05 -0.97 -10.83
CA TRP A 70 11.77 0.21 -11.36
C TRP A 70 11.11 1.58 -11.08
N GLY A 71 9.78 1.65 -11.13
CA GLY A 71 9.01 2.87 -10.85
C GLY A 71 8.79 3.18 -9.37
N MET A 72 9.04 2.19 -8.50
CA MET A 72 8.67 2.16 -7.09
C MET A 72 9.88 2.28 -6.15
N ARG A 73 11.10 2.16 -6.67
CA ARG A 73 12.35 2.44 -5.93
C ARG A 73 13.15 3.60 -6.56
N GLY A 74 14.09 4.17 -5.83
CA GLY A 74 15.00 5.17 -6.38
C GLY A 74 16.18 5.51 -5.48
N VAL A 75 17.22 6.12 -6.06
CA VAL A 75 18.46 6.47 -5.33
C VAL A 75 18.21 7.50 -4.23
N THR A 76 17.38 8.52 -4.51
CA THR A 76 17.07 9.60 -3.54
C THR A 76 15.90 9.25 -2.62
N TYR A 77 14.96 8.46 -3.12
CA TYR A 77 13.73 8.07 -2.43
C TYR A 77 13.67 6.55 -2.47
N ARG A 78 13.98 5.91 -1.34
CA ARG A 78 14.01 4.45 -1.24
C ARG A 78 12.63 3.86 -1.56
N GLY A 79 11.60 4.28 -0.83
CA GLY A 79 10.21 3.92 -1.10
C GLY A 79 9.47 4.94 -1.98
N LYS A 80 8.85 4.48 -3.06
CA LYS A 80 7.84 5.22 -3.81
C LYS A 80 6.59 4.36 -3.94
N VAL A 81 5.45 4.90 -3.50
CA VAL A 81 4.15 4.29 -3.67
C VAL A 81 3.55 4.77 -4.99
N ALA A 82 3.25 3.83 -5.88
CA ALA A 82 2.46 4.08 -7.07
C ALA A 82 1.00 4.32 -6.67
N VAL A 83 0.48 5.49 -7.03
CA VAL A 83 -0.91 5.89 -6.79
C VAL A 83 -1.64 5.76 -8.12
N VAL A 84 -2.52 4.76 -8.21
CA VAL A 84 -3.18 4.37 -9.46
C VAL A 84 -4.65 4.74 -9.37
N GLY A 85 -5.10 5.59 -10.30
CA GLY A 85 -6.51 5.91 -10.52
C GLY A 85 -6.74 6.22 -11.99
N GLY A 86 -7.37 7.36 -12.31
CA GLY A 86 -7.47 7.83 -13.70
C GLY A 86 -6.10 8.07 -14.37
N THR A 87 -5.07 8.34 -13.57
CA THR A 87 -3.68 8.44 -14.02
C THR A 87 -2.72 7.84 -12.98
N TYR A 88 -1.46 7.61 -13.36
CA TYR A 88 -0.40 7.14 -12.46
C TYR A 88 0.34 8.31 -11.84
N ARG A 89 0.47 8.32 -10.52
CA ARG A 89 1.31 9.26 -9.77
C ARG A 89 2.14 8.53 -8.75
N THR A 90 3.12 9.22 -8.16
CA THR A 90 3.94 8.66 -7.09
C THR A 90 3.82 9.47 -5.82
N GLN A 91 3.68 8.77 -4.70
CA GLN A 91 3.94 9.31 -3.38
C GLN A 91 5.33 8.84 -2.95
N ARG A 92 6.20 9.74 -2.48
CA ARG A 92 7.63 9.47 -2.31
C ARG A 92 8.07 9.57 -0.86
N TYR A 93 8.90 8.62 -0.44
CA TYR A 93 9.41 8.46 0.91
C TYR A 93 10.93 8.27 0.89
N ARG A 94 11.62 8.64 1.97
CA ARG A 94 13.09 8.45 2.08
C ARG A 94 13.46 7.05 2.58
N THR A 95 12.53 6.40 3.26
CA THR A 95 12.60 5.02 3.70
C THR A 95 11.77 4.14 2.76
N ASP A 96 12.01 2.84 2.83
CA ASP A 96 11.13 1.82 2.28
C ASP A 96 9.79 1.84 3.03
N VAL A 97 8.68 1.59 2.32
CA VAL A 97 7.31 1.71 2.85
C VAL A 97 6.37 0.67 2.24
N GLU A 98 5.44 0.19 3.05
CA GLU A 98 4.46 -0.83 2.69
C GLU A 98 3.07 -0.19 2.41
N ALA A 99 2.62 -0.26 1.15
CA ALA A 99 1.25 0.11 0.79
C ALA A 99 0.26 -0.78 1.56
N GLY A 100 -0.72 -0.15 2.21
CA GLY A 100 -1.72 -0.82 3.03
C GLY A 100 -1.30 -0.99 4.48
N GLU A 101 -0.05 -0.76 4.88
CA GLU A 101 0.37 -0.77 6.29
C GLU A 101 0.88 0.61 6.71
N ASP A 102 2.01 1.03 6.14
CA ASP A 102 2.57 2.35 6.38
C ASP A 102 1.81 3.47 5.67
N VAL A 103 1.22 3.14 4.53
CA VAL A 103 0.56 4.08 3.64
C VAL A 103 -0.82 3.53 3.28
N LEU A 104 -1.86 4.05 3.92
CA LEU A 104 -3.24 3.60 3.73
C LEU A 104 -3.96 4.47 2.69
N LEU A 105 -4.81 3.83 1.89
CA LEU A 105 -5.80 4.50 1.04
C LEU A 105 -7.15 4.59 1.77
N SER A 106 -7.78 5.76 1.74
CA SER A 106 -9.13 5.92 2.29
C SER A 106 -10.15 5.07 1.51
N PRO A 107 -11.28 4.66 2.12
CA PRO A 107 -12.25 3.78 1.47
C PRO A 107 -12.80 4.32 0.14
N ASP A 108 -12.96 5.63 0.03
CA ASP A 108 -13.41 6.36 -1.18
C ASP A 108 -12.28 6.63 -2.18
N GLY A 109 -11.04 6.30 -1.83
CA GLY A 109 -9.86 6.52 -2.67
C GLY A 109 -9.40 7.97 -2.76
N THR A 110 -9.94 8.89 -1.97
CA THR A 110 -9.64 10.33 -2.10
C THR A 110 -8.44 10.79 -1.28
N THR A 111 -8.02 10.01 -0.28
CA THR A 111 -7.03 10.42 0.71
C THR A 111 -6.01 9.30 0.97
N ILE A 112 -4.73 9.67 1.04
CA ILE A 112 -3.67 8.79 1.57
C ILE A 112 -3.35 9.21 3.01
N ALA A 113 -3.24 8.25 3.93
CA ALA A 113 -2.72 8.46 5.28
C ALA A 113 -1.38 7.73 5.49
N ASP A 114 -0.39 8.40 6.05
CA ASP A 114 0.89 7.80 6.43
C ASP A 114 1.46 8.37 7.74
N GLY A 115 2.25 7.57 8.45
CA GLY A 115 2.94 7.95 9.69
C GLY A 115 4.39 8.41 9.47
N ILE A 116 4.81 8.60 8.22
CA ILE A 116 6.22 8.73 7.86
C ILE A 116 6.57 10.20 7.67
N PRO A 117 7.63 10.71 8.34
CA PRO A 117 8.05 12.09 8.18
C PRO A 117 8.32 12.45 6.72
N ARG A 118 7.45 13.28 6.12
CA ARG A 118 7.66 13.73 4.74
C ARG A 118 8.81 14.72 4.67
N PRO A 119 9.65 14.65 3.61
CA PRO A 119 10.61 15.69 3.36
C PRO A 119 9.88 17.01 3.07
N VAL A 120 10.14 18.03 3.88
CA VAL A 120 9.67 19.40 3.59
C VAL A 120 10.46 19.91 2.39
N PRO A 121 9.81 20.33 1.28
CA PRO A 121 10.51 20.96 0.18
C PRO A 121 11.20 22.23 0.68
N THR A 122 12.53 22.30 0.56
CA THR A 122 13.26 23.56 0.77
C THR A 122 13.43 24.28 -0.55
N ALA A 123 13.62 25.60 -0.50
CA ALA A 123 13.81 26.44 -1.68
C ALA A 123 14.99 26.01 -2.59
N SER A 124 15.90 25.17 -2.10
CA SER A 124 17.03 24.63 -2.88
C SER A 124 16.69 23.42 -3.75
N GLY A 125 15.44 22.92 -3.70
CA GLY A 125 15.02 21.69 -4.39
C GLY A 125 15.63 20.41 -3.81
N SER A 126 16.49 20.53 -2.79
CA SER A 126 16.98 19.40 -1.99
C SER A 126 16.08 19.24 -0.77
N PRO A 127 15.46 18.06 -0.57
CA PRO A 127 14.68 17.82 0.63
C PRO A 127 15.61 17.78 1.84
N ALA A 128 15.39 18.67 2.82
CA ALA A 128 16.16 18.68 4.07
C ALA A 128 16.08 17.30 4.74
N ALA A 129 17.22 16.76 5.20
CA ALA A 129 17.24 15.57 6.03
C ALA A 129 16.37 15.83 7.25
N THR A 130 15.26 15.11 7.38
CA THR A 130 14.46 15.14 8.60
C THR A 130 15.27 14.39 9.64
N THR A 131 15.96 15.16 10.49
CA THR A 131 16.67 14.68 11.67
C THR A 131 15.72 13.87 12.54
N THR A 132 16.19 12.72 13.02
CA THR A 132 15.52 11.78 13.93
C THR A 132 15.30 12.34 15.34
N GLY A 133 15.41 13.65 15.53
CA GLY A 133 15.22 14.32 16.81
C GLY A 133 13.78 14.81 16.95
N SER A 134 12.99 14.05 17.71
CA SER A 134 11.72 14.42 18.34
C SER A 134 10.78 15.29 17.50
N ARG A 135 9.90 14.64 16.74
CA ARG A 135 8.63 15.25 16.32
C ARG A 135 7.52 14.57 17.09
N ASP A 136 6.55 15.36 17.54
CA ASP A 136 5.31 14.81 18.08
C ASP A 136 4.74 13.77 17.11
N PRO A 137 4.31 12.58 17.59
CA PRO A 137 3.72 11.56 16.74
C PRO A 137 2.57 12.18 15.95
N ALA A 138 2.49 11.88 14.65
CA ALA A 138 1.51 12.50 13.77
C ALA A 138 1.20 11.60 12.58
N ILE A 139 0.02 11.82 12.00
CA ILE A 139 -0.38 11.24 10.72
C ILE A 139 -0.46 12.35 9.67
N TRP A 140 0.10 12.09 8.50
CA TRP A 140 -0.02 12.94 7.32
C TRP A 140 -1.15 12.44 6.45
N PHE A 141 -2.02 13.36 6.03
CA PHE A 141 -3.12 13.09 5.10
C PHE A 141 -2.89 13.86 3.81
N THR A 142 -2.84 13.15 2.69
CA THR A 142 -2.76 13.76 1.35
C THR A 142 -4.06 13.58 0.62
N ASP A 143 -4.68 14.70 0.31
CA ASP A 143 -5.84 14.78 -0.56
C ASP A 143 -5.38 14.56 -2.01
N LEU A 144 -5.96 13.56 -2.68
CA LEU A 144 -5.55 13.11 -4.01
C LEU A 144 -6.16 13.94 -5.15
N GLU A 145 -7.13 14.81 -4.83
CA GLU A 145 -7.74 15.72 -5.80
C GLU A 145 -6.95 17.03 -5.92
N SER A 146 -6.50 17.57 -4.79
CA SER A 146 -5.74 18.82 -4.69
C SER A 146 -4.23 18.63 -4.54
N GLY A 147 -3.77 17.42 -4.16
CA GLY A 147 -2.37 17.13 -3.83
C GLY A 147 -1.91 17.72 -2.50
N ARG A 148 -2.81 18.39 -1.76
CA ARG A 148 -2.44 19.08 -0.52
C ARG A 148 -2.28 18.06 0.60
N THR A 149 -1.21 18.25 1.38
CA THR A 149 -0.94 17.43 2.56
C THR A 149 -1.18 18.23 3.83
N ARG A 150 -1.90 17.65 4.80
CA ARG A 150 -2.03 18.16 6.16
C ARG A 150 -1.45 17.18 7.17
N ARG A 151 -0.89 17.70 8.26
CA ARG A 151 -0.38 16.91 9.40
C ARG A 151 -1.36 17.03 10.56
N MET A 152 -1.70 15.91 11.20
CA MET A 152 -2.50 15.89 12.42
C MET A 152 -1.67 15.24 13.53
N THR A 153 -1.41 16.00 14.59
CA THR A 153 -0.63 15.53 15.74
C THR A 153 -1.46 14.60 16.60
N VAL A 154 -0.81 13.55 17.10
CA VAL A 154 -1.33 12.60 18.07
C VAL A 154 -0.79 12.99 19.43
N PRO A 155 -1.64 13.22 20.45
CA PRO A 155 -1.22 13.67 21.77
C PRO A 155 -0.61 12.52 22.59
N ALA A 156 0.54 12.01 22.17
CA ALA A 156 1.24 10.89 22.78
C ALA A 156 2.77 11.00 22.61
N THR A 157 3.52 10.08 23.20
CA THR A 157 4.98 9.97 23.00
C THR A 157 5.32 8.75 22.16
N GLY A 158 6.26 8.88 21.22
CA GLY A 158 6.68 7.81 20.32
C GLY A 158 6.38 8.13 18.86
N THR A 159 6.09 7.10 18.06
CA THR A 159 5.72 7.21 16.65
C THR A 159 4.27 6.78 16.48
N ALA A 160 3.54 7.49 15.61
CA ALA A 160 2.18 7.15 15.22
C ALA A 160 2.17 6.51 13.84
N ARG A 161 1.43 5.41 13.67
CA ARG A 161 1.22 4.74 12.39
C ARG A 161 -0.27 4.52 12.13
N PRO A 162 -0.75 4.75 10.91
CA PRO A 162 -2.14 4.47 10.58
C PRO A 162 -2.37 2.95 10.55
N VAL A 163 -3.55 2.50 10.99
CA VAL A 163 -3.90 1.07 11.03
C VAL A 163 -5.07 0.76 10.11
N ALA A 164 -6.17 1.52 10.21
CA ALA A 164 -7.34 1.34 9.35
C ALA A 164 -8.21 2.61 9.33
N PHE A 165 -8.78 2.95 8.18
CA PHE A 165 -9.87 3.94 8.09
C PHE A 165 -11.20 3.31 8.54
N SER A 166 -12.09 4.11 9.12
CA SER A 166 -13.49 3.73 9.26
C SER A 166 -14.16 3.63 7.89
N PRO A 167 -15.20 2.79 7.70
CA PRO A 167 -15.84 2.60 6.39
C PRO A 167 -16.37 3.90 5.76
N ASP A 168 -16.77 4.87 6.59
CA ASP A 168 -17.20 6.19 6.13
C ASP A 168 -16.05 7.17 5.82
N GLY A 169 -14.80 6.75 6.00
CA GLY A 169 -13.60 7.55 5.80
C GLY A 169 -13.41 8.71 6.79
N ARG A 170 -14.25 8.83 7.83
CA ARG A 170 -14.24 9.99 8.74
C ARG A 170 -13.33 9.82 9.95
N LYS A 171 -12.90 8.60 10.25
CA LYS A 171 -12.02 8.28 11.36
C LYS A 171 -10.90 7.36 10.89
N ILE A 172 -9.83 7.32 11.66
CA ILE A 172 -8.72 6.40 11.44
C ILE A 172 -8.24 5.85 12.79
N LEU A 173 -7.90 4.56 12.80
CA LEU A 173 -7.16 3.94 13.89
C LEU A 173 -5.68 4.25 13.73
N VAL A 174 -5.05 4.63 14.83
CA VAL A 174 -3.64 4.99 14.89
C VAL A 174 -2.98 4.18 15.98
N GLN A 175 -1.97 3.39 15.61
CA GLN A 175 -1.09 2.76 16.59
C GLN A 175 -0.05 3.77 17.04
N VAL A 176 0.14 3.90 18.35
CA VAL A 176 1.21 4.71 18.92
C VAL A 176 2.11 3.84 19.79
N ALA A 177 3.39 3.82 19.45
CA ALA A 177 4.38 3.11 20.25
C ALA A 177 5.77 3.75 20.10
N SER A 178 6.66 3.44 21.04
CA SER A 178 8.08 3.73 20.85
C SER A 178 8.62 2.77 19.78
N PRO A 179 9.13 3.28 18.65
CA PRO A 179 9.71 2.42 17.62
C PRO A 179 10.87 1.62 18.22
N PRO A 180 10.99 0.32 17.91
CA PRO A 180 12.20 -0.42 18.26
C PRO A 180 13.38 0.07 17.40
N GLU A 181 14.62 -0.17 17.85
CA GLU A 181 15.80 0.06 17.01
C GLU A 181 15.85 -0.92 15.83
N HIS A 182 15.50 -2.19 16.09
CA HIS A 182 15.38 -3.29 15.14
C HIS A 182 14.21 -4.20 15.56
N GLY A 183 13.57 -4.89 14.61
CA GLY A 183 12.54 -5.88 14.92
C GLY A 183 11.10 -5.38 14.95
N PRO A 184 10.18 -6.30 15.35
CA PRO A 184 8.75 -6.06 15.26
C PRO A 184 8.29 -4.97 16.24
N TRP A 185 7.25 -4.26 15.86
CA TRP A 185 6.72 -3.16 16.65
C TRP A 185 6.07 -3.67 17.94
N PRO A 186 6.37 -3.06 19.10
CA PRO A 186 5.59 -3.33 20.30
C PRO A 186 4.16 -2.81 20.11
N GLY A 187 3.19 -3.42 20.78
CA GLY A 187 1.79 -3.03 20.65
C GLY A 187 1.55 -1.55 20.94
N GLY A 188 1.93 -1.08 22.12
CA GLY A 188 1.69 0.28 22.57
C GLY A 188 0.20 0.57 22.75
N GLU A 189 -0.27 1.62 22.10
CA GLU A 189 -1.64 2.12 22.22
C GLU A 189 -2.33 2.12 20.85
N LEU A 190 -3.63 1.82 20.85
CA LEU A 190 -4.48 2.01 19.67
C LEU A 190 -5.43 3.17 19.94
N ASP A 191 -5.24 4.25 19.21
CA ASP A 191 -6.04 5.47 19.29
C ASP A 191 -7.01 5.56 18.11
N LEU A 192 -8.10 6.27 18.33
CA LEU A 192 -9.06 6.67 17.31
C LEU A 192 -8.94 8.19 17.09
N MET A 193 -8.68 8.57 15.85
CA MET A 193 -8.61 9.96 15.41
C MET A 193 -9.83 10.30 14.54
N ASP A 194 -10.57 11.35 14.90
CA ASP A 194 -11.63 11.93 14.08
C ASP A 194 -11.03 12.96 13.11
N LEU A 195 -11.26 12.78 11.81
CA LEU A 195 -10.61 13.58 10.77
C LEU A 195 -11.25 14.96 10.58
N ALA A 196 -12.48 15.15 11.07
CA ALA A 196 -13.21 16.41 10.98
C ALA A 196 -12.86 17.33 12.16
N THR A 197 -12.83 16.79 13.38
CA THR A 197 -12.54 17.58 14.59
C THR A 197 -11.07 17.61 14.95
N GLY A 198 -10.30 16.60 14.54
CA GLY A 198 -8.93 16.37 15.00
C GLY A 198 -8.84 15.82 16.42
N GLU A 199 -9.97 15.39 17.00
CA GLU A 199 -9.99 14.72 18.29
C GLU A 199 -9.29 13.37 18.20
N VAL A 200 -8.39 13.12 19.15
CA VAL A 200 -7.70 11.84 19.30
C VAL A 200 -8.03 11.27 20.68
N SER A 201 -8.39 10.00 20.71
CA SER A 201 -8.88 9.32 21.91
C SER A 201 -8.44 7.87 21.92
N ARG A 202 -8.01 7.37 23.09
CA ARG A 202 -7.58 5.98 23.21
C ARG A 202 -8.74 5.02 23.03
N LEU A 203 -8.53 3.99 22.22
CA LEU A 203 -9.49 2.92 21.97
C LEU A 203 -9.09 1.63 22.69
N ALA A 204 -7.81 1.24 22.64
CA ALA A 204 -7.31 0.05 23.32
C ALA A 204 -5.85 0.21 23.77
N ASN A 205 -5.47 -0.56 24.79
CA ASN A 205 -4.06 -0.75 25.16
C ASN A 205 -3.61 -2.10 24.60
N LEU A 206 -2.64 -2.08 23.69
CA LEU A 206 -2.12 -3.26 23.01
C LEU A 206 -0.98 -3.94 23.81
N GLY A 207 -0.52 -3.30 24.89
CA GLY A 207 0.54 -3.80 25.75
C GLY A 207 1.93 -3.67 25.12
N THR A 208 2.91 -4.39 25.65
CA THR A 208 4.31 -4.34 25.19
C THR A 208 4.70 -5.51 24.29
N ALA A 209 3.82 -6.49 24.13
CA ALA A 209 4.07 -7.62 23.24
C ALA A 209 4.15 -7.13 21.79
N PRO A 210 4.99 -7.76 20.94
CA PRO A 210 4.98 -7.48 19.52
C PRO A 210 3.59 -7.66 18.91
N VAL A 211 3.24 -6.79 17.98
CA VAL A 211 1.99 -6.91 17.20
C VAL A 211 2.29 -7.20 15.74
N HIS A 212 1.30 -7.75 15.05
CA HIS A 212 1.35 -7.95 13.61
C HIS A 212 0.63 -6.81 12.90
N ARG A 213 1.36 -5.99 12.14
CA ARG A 213 0.87 -4.72 11.59
C ARG A 213 -0.26 -4.93 10.59
N ALA A 214 -0.10 -5.92 9.72
CA ALA A 214 -1.12 -6.32 8.75
C ALA A 214 -2.42 -6.87 9.40
N GLN A 215 -2.34 -7.33 10.65
CA GLN A 215 -3.33 -8.17 11.34
C GLN A 215 -3.63 -7.63 12.76
N LEU A 216 -3.85 -6.33 12.90
CA LEU A 216 -4.01 -5.68 14.22
C LEU A 216 -5.46 -5.38 14.59
N ALA A 217 -6.18 -4.63 13.74
CA ALA A 217 -7.53 -4.16 14.03
C ALA A 217 -8.37 -3.94 12.77
N ALA A 218 -9.69 -4.07 12.91
CA ALA A 218 -10.66 -3.91 11.83
C ALA A 218 -11.94 -3.23 12.32
N PHE A 219 -12.42 -2.22 11.58
CA PHE A 219 -13.75 -1.68 11.81
C PHE A 219 -14.84 -2.64 11.32
N SER A 220 -15.93 -2.72 12.09
CA SER A 220 -17.20 -3.28 11.60
C SER A 220 -17.71 -2.46 10.39
N PRO A 221 -18.54 -3.05 9.51
CA PRO A 221 -19.07 -2.35 8.32
C PRO A 221 -19.87 -1.08 8.66
N THR A 222 -20.48 -1.05 9.86
CA THR A 222 -21.21 0.13 10.34
C THR A 222 -20.31 1.21 10.95
N GLY A 223 -19.04 0.91 11.18
CA GLY A 223 -18.08 1.79 11.86
C GLY A 223 -18.35 2.01 13.35
N ARG A 224 -19.28 1.25 13.96
CA ARG A 224 -19.66 1.40 15.38
C ARG A 224 -18.78 0.58 16.32
N GLU A 225 -18.23 -0.52 15.83
CA GLU A 225 -17.38 -1.42 16.60
C GLU A 225 -16.04 -1.63 15.87
N VAL A 226 -15.01 -1.93 16.65
CA VAL A 226 -13.67 -2.30 16.15
C VAL A 226 -13.28 -3.63 16.80
N ALA A 227 -12.93 -4.61 15.98
CA ALA A 227 -12.25 -5.82 16.44
C ALA A 227 -10.76 -5.52 16.55
N VAL A 228 -10.16 -5.80 17.71
CA VAL A 228 -8.74 -5.53 18.00
C VAL A 228 -8.10 -6.79 18.53
N GLN A 229 -6.96 -7.16 17.97
CA GLN A 229 -6.12 -8.21 18.53
C GLN A 229 -5.21 -7.64 19.62
N ILE A 230 -5.26 -8.24 20.81
CA ILE A 230 -4.46 -7.87 21.97
C ILE A 230 -3.79 -9.16 22.48
N GLY A 231 -2.50 -9.32 22.17
CA GLY A 231 -1.79 -10.58 22.40
C GLY A 231 -2.45 -11.74 21.63
N ASP A 232 -2.85 -12.77 22.36
CA ASP A 232 -3.49 -13.99 21.82
C ASP A 232 -5.02 -13.96 21.88
N ALA A 233 -5.62 -12.78 22.08
CA ALA A 233 -7.07 -12.61 22.19
C ALA A 233 -7.60 -11.54 21.24
N ILE A 234 -8.86 -11.68 20.84
CA ILE A 234 -9.62 -10.64 20.15
C ILE A 234 -10.60 -10.02 21.13
N SER A 235 -10.67 -8.69 21.12
CA SER A 235 -11.72 -7.91 21.78
C SER A 235 -12.48 -7.08 20.75
N VAL A 236 -13.77 -6.85 21.01
CA VAL A 236 -14.61 -5.91 20.26
C VAL A 236 -14.79 -4.66 21.10
N VAL A 237 -14.46 -3.50 20.55
CA VAL A 237 -14.55 -2.20 21.24
C VAL A 237 -15.62 -1.35 20.56
N ASP A 238 -16.58 -0.86 21.34
CA ASP A 238 -17.55 0.12 20.85
C ASP A 238 -16.89 1.49 20.70
N VAL A 239 -16.99 2.06 19.49
CA VAL A 239 -16.29 3.27 19.07
C VAL A 239 -16.72 4.49 19.88
N LYS A 240 -17.98 4.55 20.32
CA LYS A 240 -18.53 5.73 21.00
C LYS A 240 -18.28 5.68 22.51
N SER A 241 -18.69 4.59 23.14
CA SER A 241 -18.64 4.37 24.59
C SER A 241 -17.28 3.92 25.09
N ARG A 242 -16.41 3.41 24.20
CA ARG A 242 -15.11 2.80 24.52
C ARG A 242 -15.21 1.54 25.38
N ALA A 243 -16.40 0.97 25.47
CA ALA A 243 -16.59 -0.31 26.13
C ALA A 243 -15.90 -1.41 25.32
N ALA A 244 -14.90 -2.05 25.93
CA ALA A 244 -14.23 -3.21 25.37
C ALA A 244 -14.87 -4.49 25.90
N ARG A 245 -15.18 -5.41 24.98
CA ARG A 245 -15.71 -6.74 25.27
C ARG A 245 -14.73 -7.79 24.74
N PRO A 246 -14.10 -8.59 25.62
CA PRO A 246 -13.33 -9.76 25.18
C PRO A 246 -14.24 -10.70 24.39
N LEU A 247 -13.80 -11.12 23.21
CA LEU A 247 -14.61 -11.94 22.30
C LEU A 247 -14.16 -13.41 22.33
N ALA A 248 -12.89 -13.65 22.05
CA ALA A 248 -12.34 -14.99 21.98
C ALA A 248 -10.83 -14.99 22.24
N ARG A 249 -10.32 -16.10 22.79
CA ARG A 249 -8.89 -16.38 22.85
C ARG A 249 -8.51 -17.20 21.61
N LEU A 250 -7.65 -16.64 20.78
CA LEU A 250 -7.19 -17.25 19.54
C LEU A 250 -6.03 -18.22 19.77
N GLY A 251 -5.20 -17.95 20.78
CA GLY A 251 -3.94 -18.68 20.96
C GLY A 251 -2.82 -18.10 20.08
N PRO A 252 -1.61 -18.69 20.12
CA PRO A 252 -0.43 -18.12 19.48
C PRO A 252 -0.43 -18.23 17.95
N ASP A 253 -1.13 -19.23 17.39
CA ASP A 253 -1.05 -19.58 15.97
C ASP A 253 -2.17 -18.96 15.13
N ARG A 254 -3.03 -18.15 15.77
CA ARG A 254 -4.21 -17.56 15.15
C ARG A 254 -4.22 -16.04 15.29
N ARG A 255 -4.66 -15.37 14.23
CA ARG A 255 -4.68 -13.89 14.15
C ARG A 255 -5.97 -13.38 13.52
N ILE A 256 -6.36 -12.15 13.80
CA ILE A 256 -7.41 -11.48 13.00
C ILE A 256 -6.93 -11.34 11.55
N ALA A 257 -7.82 -11.49 10.58
CA ALA A 257 -7.41 -11.64 9.18
C ALA A 257 -6.86 -10.37 8.52
N GLY A 258 -7.02 -9.21 9.14
CA GLY A 258 -6.57 -7.92 8.63
C GLY A 258 -7.66 -6.86 8.74
N ILE A 259 -7.47 -5.73 8.07
CA ILE A 259 -8.38 -4.57 8.15
C ILE A 259 -9.79 -4.87 7.64
N GLY A 260 -9.94 -5.88 6.78
CA GLY A 260 -11.21 -6.34 6.23
C GLY A 260 -11.77 -7.59 6.90
N ALA A 261 -11.39 -7.87 8.14
CA ALA A 261 -11.77 -9.11 8.81
C ALA A 261 -13.28 -9.25 9.08
N TRP A 262 -14.03 -8.15 9.22
CA TRP A 262 -15.46 -8.26 9.42
C TRP A 262 -16.17 -8.74 8.16
N SER A 263 -17.16 -9.61 8.32
CA SER A 263 -18.09 -9.92 7.24
C SER A 263 -18.90 -8.69 6.86
N GLY A 264 -19.37 -8.61 5.61
CA GLY A 264 -20.16 -7.47 5.12
C GLY A 264 -21.45 -7.21 5.92
N ASP A 265 -22.03 -8.27 6.50
CA ASP A 265 -23.19 -8.20 7.39
C ASP A 265 -22.86 -7.78 8.85
N GLY A 266 -21.57 -7.70 9.21
CA GLY A 266 -21.09 -7.35 10.55
C GLY A 266 -21.33 -8.43 11.62
N THR A 267 -21.73 -9.64 11.24
CA THR A 267 -22.05 -10.72 12.19
C THR A 267 -20.86 -11.63 12.50
N ARG A 268 -19.80 -11.57 11.69
CA ARG A 268 -18.64 -12.48 11.77
C ARG A 268 -17.33 -11.72 11.64
N ILE A 269 -16.28 -12.29 12.20
CA ILE A 269 -14.90 -11.81 12.08
C ILE A 269 -14.03 -12.95 11.58
N ALA A 270 -13.37 -12.74 10.44
CA ALA A 270 -12.42 -13.66 9.85
C ALA A 270 -11.13 -13.70 10.67
N VAL A 271 -10.62 -14.91 10.87
CA VAL A 271 -9.38 -15.19 11.59
C VAL A 271 -8.55 -16.19 10.79
N LEU A 272 -7.24 -16.03 10.86
CA LEU A 272 -6.26 -16.83 10.14
C LEU A 272 -5.64 -17.82 11.10
N THR A 273 -5.47 -19.05 10.65
CA THR A 273 -4.71 -20.09 11.35
C THR A 273 -3.54 -20.49 10.45
N MET A 274 -2.32 -20.30 10.94
CA MET A 274 -1.10 -20.69 10.23
C MET A 274 -0.77 -22.16 10.48
N SER A 275 -0.33 -22.87 9.45
CA SER A 275 0.21 -24.22 9.56
C SER A 275 1.37 -24.38 8.60
N GLY A 276 2.54 -24.78 9.10
CA GLY A 276 3.77 -24.90 8.32
C GLY A 276 5.00 -24.66 9.18
N CYS A 277 6.12 -24.35 8.54
CA CYS A 277 7.38 -24.14 9.24
C CYS A 277 7.34 -22.91 10.16
N SER A 278 7.72 -23.05 11.42
CA SER A 278 7.77 -21.95 12.42
C SER A 278 9.13 -21.75 13.07
N LYS A 279 10.10 -22.63 12.79
CA LYS A 279 11.47 -22.59 13.33
C LYS A 279 12.41 -23.21 12.31
N ARG A 280 13.60 -22.64 12.14
CA ARG A 280 14.61 -23.13 11.18
C ARG A 280 14.03 -23.21 9.76
N CYS A 281 13.48 -22.10 9.29
CA CYS A 281 12.83 -21.99 7.98
C CYS A 281 13.65 -21.09 7.07
N ASP A 282 13.72 -21.42 5.79
CA ASP A 282 14.11 -20.51 4.72
C ASP A 282 12.88 -19.94 3.99
N ALA A 283 13.11 -19.16 2.92
CA ALA A 283 12.03 -18.53 2.16
C ALA A 283 11.04 -19.55 1.56
N ASP A 284 11.53 -20.67 1.01
CA ASP A 284 10.69 -21.70 0.40
C ASP A 284 9.80 -22.36 1.46
N ASP A 285 10.35 -22.65 2.64
CA ASP A 285 9.59 -23.17 3.78
C ASP A 285 8.48 -22.20 4.25
N LEU A 286 8.73 -20.88 4.17
CA LEU A 286 7.72 -19.87 4.50
C LEU A 286 6.62 -19.82 3.43
N ASP A 287 6.96 -19.89 2.15
CA ASP A 287 5.98 -19.86 1.07
C ASP A 287 5.12 -21.13 0.98
N ASP A 288 5.64 -22.25 1.46
CA ASP A 288 4.88 -23.50 1.62
C ASP A 288 3.96 -23.51 2.85
N ARG A 289 3.99 -22.46 3.69
CA ARG A 289 3.02 -22.32 4.78
C ARG A 289 1.61 -22.27 4.23
N THR A 290 0.69 -22.83 5.00
CA THR A 290 -0.74 -22.82 4.71
C THR A 290 -1.48 -21.95 5.70
N TRP A 291 -2.45 -21.20 5.19
CA TRP A 291 -3.27 -20.28 5.94
C TRP A 291 -4.74 -20.67 5.77
N GLN A 292 -5.31 -21.23 6.84
CA GLN A 292 -6.73 -21.51 6.92
C GLN A 292 -7.47 -20.26 7.38
N ILE A 293 -8.50 -19.84 6.62
CA ILE A 293 -9.35 -18.72 7.00
C ILE A 293 -10.65 -19.28 7.58
N ASP A 294 -10.85 -18.99 8.85
CA ASP A 294 -12.05 -19.34 9.61
C ASP A 294 -12.81 -18.06 9.97
N GLU A 295 -14.02 -18.21 10.49
CA GLU A 295 -14.79 -17.09 11.04
C GLU A 295 -15.11 -17.34 12.51
N ILE A 296 -15.27 -16.27 13.28
CA ILE A 296 -15.87 -16.31 14.61
C ILE A 296 -17.12 -15.43 14.61
N ASP A 297 -18.14 -15.85 15.34
CA ASP A 297 -19.34 -15.04 15.56
C ASP A 297 -18.96 -13.78 16.35
N ALA A 298 -19.28 -12.60 15.82
CA ALA A 298 -18.83 -11.32 16.38
C ALA A 298 -19.48 -10.99 17.74
N THR A 299 -20.59 -11.67 18.10
CA THR A 299 -21.28 -11.46 19.37
C THR A 299 -20.82 -12.47 20.42
N THR A 300 -20.78 -13.75 20.05
CA THR A 300 -20.57 -14.86 20.99
C THR A 300 -19.13 -15.36 21.03
N GLY A 301 -18.32 -15.06 20.01
CA GLY A 301 -16.96 -15.61 19.85
C GLY A 301 -16.93 -17.07 19.40
N ALA A 302 -18.10 -17.66 19.08
CA ALA A 302 -18.18 -19.05 18.66
C ALA A 302 -17.48 -19.27 17.30
N PRO A 303 -16.60 -20.28 17.17
CA PRO A 303 -15.86 -20.53 15.95
C PRO A 303 -16.72 -21.18 14.86
N ARG A 304 -16.41 -20.85 13.61
CA ARG A 304 -16.92 -21.46 12.38
C ARG A 304 -15.70 -21.85 11.53
N THR A 305 -15.35 -23.13 11.53
CA THR A 305 -14.14 -23.64 10.89
C THR A 305 -14.38 -23.96 9.42
N GLY A 306 -13.36 -23.76 8.58
CA GLY A 306 -13.41 -24.09 7.16
C GLY A 306 -14.29 -23.15 6.34
N SER A 307 -14.45 -21.89 6.76
CA SER A 307 -15.31 -20.92 6.04
C SER A 307 -14.80 -20.60 4.64
N PHE A 308 -13.48 -20.64 4.42
CA PHE A 308 -12.85 -20.46 3.11
C PHE A 308 -11.71 -21.47 2.90
N ASP A 309 -11.35 -21.71 1.64
CA ASP A 309 -10.23 -22.57 1.31
C ASP A 309 -8.89 -22.01 1.79
N ARG A 310 -8.00 -22.92 2.16
CA ARG A 310 -6.62 -22.62 2.56
C ARG A 310 -5.80 -22.00 1.42
N LEU A 311 -5.01 -20.99 1.74
CA LEU A 311 -4.03 -20.39 0.82
C LEU A 311 -2.60 -20.79 1.24
N THR A 312 -1.69 -20.83 0.27
CA THR A 312 -0.25 -20.92 0.55
C THR A 312 0.39 -19.54 0.44
N GLY A 313 1.57 -19.37 1.04
CA GLY A 313 2.37 -18.14 1.03
C GLY A 313 2.94 -17.82 2.40
N SER A 314 3.96 -16.97 2.45
CA SER A 314 4.63 -16.57 3.69
C SER A 314 3.67 -16.03 4.74
N THR A 315 2.74 -15.16 4.31
CA THR A 315 1.61 -14.65 5.11
C THR A 315 0.49 -14.14 4.20
N ILE A 316 -0.70 -13.90 4.77
CA ILE A 316 -1.84 -13.34 4.04
C ILE A 316 -2.55 -12.25 4.84
N ARG A 317 -3.27 -11.38 4.13
CA ARG A 317 -4.06 -10.30 4.71
C ARG A 317 -5.38 -10.09 3.97
N VAL A 318 -6.49 -9.98 4.69
CA VAL A 318 -7.81 -9.68 4.14
C VAL A 318 -8.05 -8.16 4.14
N LEU A 319 -8.35 -7.60 2.96
CA LEU A 319 -8.66 -6.18 2.76
C LEU A 319 -10.16 -5.87 2.91
N GLY A 320 -11.02 -6.86 2.65
CA GLY A 320 -12.46 -6.74 2.83
C GLY A 320 -13.22 -7.92 2.24
N GLN A 321 -14.54 -7.89 2.39
CA GLN A 321 -15.46 -8.82 1.78
C GLN A 321 -16.38 -8.06 0.83
N THR A 322 -16.56 -8.61 -0.37
CA THR A 322 -17.55 -8.11 -1.35
C THR A 322 -18.97 -8.40 -0.85
N ASP A 323 -19.96 -7.69 -1.40
CA ASP A 323 -21.38 -7.99 -1.16
C ASP A 323 -21.78 -9.44 -1.53
N THR A 324 -21.00 -10.10 -2.38
CA THR A 324 -21.22 -11.51 -2.78
C THR A 324 -20.59 -12.53 -1.82
N GLY A 325 -19.87 -12.07 -0.80
CA GLY A 325 -19.20 -12.91 0.19
C GLY A 325 -17.78 -13.36 -0.20
N GLU A 326 -17.27 -12.97 -1.38
CA GLU A 326 -15.87 -13.18 -1.78
C GLU A 326 -14.94 -12.26 -0.97
N LEU A 327 -13.84 -12.81 -0.44
CA LEU A 327 -12.79 -12.04 0.24
C LEU A 327 -11.79 -11.47 -0.76
N ALA A 328 -11.40 -10.21 -0.58
CA ALA A 328 -10.20 -9.65 -1.19
C ALA A 328 -8.99 -9.90 -0.28
N VAL A 329 -8.02 -10.65 -0.77
CA VAL A 329 -6.88 -11.15 0.00
C VAL A 329 -5.57 -10.73 -0.68
N VAL A 330 -4.67 -10.13 0.07
CA VAL A 330 -3.26 -10.00 -0.29
C VAL A 330 -2.55 -11.26 0.18
N ARG A 331 -1.91 -11.96 -0.74
CA ARG A 331 -0.97 -13.04 -0.45
C ARG A 331 0.43 -12.51 -0.64
N TYR A 332 1.30 -12.73 0.34
CA TYR A 332 2.70 -12.36 0.28
C TYR A 332 3.58 -13.58 0.01
N HIS A 333 4.68 -13.35 -0.70
CA HIS A 333 5.74 -14.32 -0.94
C HIS A 333 7.02 -13.86 -0.25
N ALA A 334 7.69 -14.80 0.41
CA ALA A 334 8.89 -14.54 1.20
C ALA A 334 10.04 -14.03 0.32
N SER A 335 10.80 -13.08 0.86
CA SER A 335 12.09 -12.70 0.28
C SER A 335 13.12 -13.81 0.49
N ASN A 336 14.02 -14.00 -0.46
CA ASN A 336 15.14 -14.93 -0.32
C ASN A 336 16.13 -14.55 0.81
N ASP A 337 16.04 -13.31 1.30
CA ASP A 337 16.88 -12.79 2.38
C ASP A 337 16.32 -13.13 3.77
N VAL A 338 15.16 -13.79 3.86
CA VAL A 338 14.55 -14.17 5.13
C VAL A 338 15.14 -15.47 5.68
N SER A 339 15.20 -15.55 7.01
CA SER A 339 15.37 -16.82 7.71
C SER A 339 14.69 -16.81 9.06
N ILE A 340 14.19 -17.97 9.51
CA ILE A 340 13.72 -18.16 10.87
C ILE A 340 14.72 -19.02 11.64
N ASP A 341 15.13 -18.55 12.81
CA ASP A 341 16.12 -19.23 13.63
C ASP A 341 15.53 -20.43 14.43
N GLY A 342 16.34 -21.01 15.32
CA GLY A 342 15.91 -22.12 16.19
C GLY A 342 14.91 -21.73 17.28
N LEU A 343 14.77 -20.44 17.58
CA LEU A 343 13.84 -19.90 18.57
C LEU A 343 12.51 -19.50 17.93
N GLY A 344 12.46 -19.35 16.61
CA GLY A 344 11.28 -18.92 15.86
C GLY A 344 11.28 -17.43 15.54
N GLU A 345 12.43 -16.76 15.70
CA GLU A 345 12.59 -15.35 15.35
C GLU A 345 12.84 -15.23 13.84
N LEU A 346 12.01 -14.43 13.17
CA LEU A 346 12.18 -14.11 11.75
C LEU A 346 13.19 -12.97 11.62
N THR A 347 14.14 -13.14 10.70
CA THR A 347 15.15 -12.15 10.38
C THR A 347 15.22 -11.91 8.88
N VAL A 348 15.64 -10.70 8.49
CA VAL A 348 16.02 -10.34 7.11
C VAL A 348 17.48 -9.89 7.18
N ASP A 349 18.37 -10.55 6.43
CA ASP A 349 19.82 -10.28 6.51
C ASP A 349 20.41 -10.36 7.95
N GLY A 350 19.77 -11.14 8.83
CA GLY A 350 20.16 -11.31 10.23
C GLY A 350 19.59 -10.27 11.20
N ASP A 351 18.89 -9.24 10.71
CA ASP A 351 18.17 -8.28 11.55
C ASP A 351 16.74 -8.79 11.84
N PRO A 352 16.24 -8.71 13.09
CA PRO A 352 14.86 -9.09 13.41
C PRO A 352 13.84 -8.35 12.54
N ALA A 353 12.81 -9.05 12.09
CA ALA A 353 11.78 -8.51 11.21
C ALA A 353 10.40 -9.16 11.43
N GLU A 354 9.36 -8.54 10.88
CA GLU A 354 8.01 -9.09 10.76
C GLU A 354 7.78 -9.72 9.37
N GLU A 355 6.85 -10.68 9.27
CA GLU A 355 6.49 -11.38 8.02
C GLU A 355 6.07 -10.45 6.87
N THR A 356 5.51 -9.27 7.17
CA THR A 356 5.11 -8.27 6.16
C THR A 356 6.04 -7.07 6.08
N ASP A 357 7.17 -7.06 6.81
CA ASP A 357 8.15 -5.99 6.67
C ASP A 357 8.66 -5.92 5.24
N TYR A 358 9.00 -4.71 4.79
CA TYR A 358 9.43 -4.45 3.42
C TYR A 358 10.49 -5.43 2.88
N GLY A 359 11.49 -5.76 3.70
CA GLY A 359 12.58 -6.67 3.34
C GLY A 359 12.22 -8.16 3.38
N ALA A 360 11.13 -8.52 4.07
CA ALA A 360 10.69 -9.90 4.25
C ALA A 360 9.82 -10.42 3.09
N VAL A 361 9.38 -9.52 2.21
CA VAL A 361 8.47 -9.82 1.09
C VAL A 361 9.16 -9.50 -0.24
N ASP A 362 9.11 -10.43 -1.20
CA ASP A 362 9.61 -10.18 -2.56
C ASP A 362 8.51 -9.82 -3.57
N ASP A 363 7.34 -10.45 -3.42
CA ASP A 363 6.20 -10.22 -4.29
C ASP A 363 4.87 -10.42 -3.54
N ALA A 364 3.80 -9.85 -4.07
CA ALA A 364 2.46 -10.00 -3.55
C ALA A 364 1.43 -10.22 -4.67
N ASP A 365 0.40 -10.99 -4.35
CA ASP A 365 -0.77 -11.17 -5.19
C ASP A 365 -2.01 -10.55 -4.54
N LEU A 366 -2.86 -9.92 -5.36
CA LEU A 366 -4.20 -9.53 -4.94
C LEU A 366 -5.25 -10.47 -5.53
N LEU A 367 -5.85 -11.28 -4.65
CA LEU A 367 -6.72 -12.40 -4.99
C LEU A 367 -8.12 -12.23 -4.42
N GLY A 368 -9.10 -12.77 -5.14
CA GLY A 368 -10.47 -12.98 -4.72
C GLY A 368 -10.63 -14.42 -4.29
N LEU A 369 -11.17 -14.66 -3.09
CA LEU A 369 -11.40 -15.98 -2.54
C LEU A 369 -12.85 -16.15 -2.11
N THR A 370 -13.56 -17.02 -2.81
CA THR A 370 -14.95 -17.34 -2.45
C THR A 370 -15.01 -18.40 -1.34
N PRO A 371 -16.12 -18.48 -0.58
CA PRO A 371 -16.33 -19.57 0.39
C PRO A 371 -16.26 -20.98 -0.23
N SER A 372 -16.61 -21.09 -1.53
CA SER A 372 -16.52 -22.34 -2.30
C SER A 372 -15.09 -22.76 -2.67
N GLY A 373 -14.10 -21.93 -2.35
CA GLY A 373 -12.70 -22.20 -2.66
C GLY A 373 -12.21 -21.71 -4.02
N ARG A 374 -13.13 -21.23 -4.87
CA ARG A 374 -12.77 -20.62 -6.15
C ARG A 374 -11.95 -19.36 -5.93
N ARG A 375 -10.86 -19.25 -6.70
CA ARG A 375 -9.89 -18.15 -6.67
C ARG A 375 -9.91 -17.39 -7.99
N ARG A 376 -9.74 -16.07 -7.94
CA ARG A 376 -9.45 -15.23 -9.12
C ARG A 376 -8.43 -14.16 -8.76
N THR A 377 -7.64 -13.71 -9.72
CA THR A 377 -6.83 -12.49 -9.53
C THR A 377 -7.76 -11.28 -9.63
N LEU A 378 -7.78 -10.41 -8.60
CA LEU A 378 -8.57 -9.18 -8.64
C LEU A 378 -7.83 -8.08 -9.41
N VAL A 379 -6.53 -7.95 -9.16
CA VAL A 379 -5.64 -7.02 -9.86
C VAL A 379 -4.30 -7.70 -10.11
N SER A 380 -3.89 -7.80 -11.37
CA SER A 380 -2.53 -8.24 -11.72
C SER A 380 -1.53 -7.12 -11.40
N LEU A 381 -0.60 -7.38 -10.49
CA LEU A 381 0.43 -6.42 -10.09
C LEU A 381 1.66 -6.51 -11.01
N PRO A 382 2.42 -5.41 -11.19
CA PRO A 382 3.67 -5.44 -11.94
C PRO A 382 4.78 -6.17 -11.15
N PRO A 383 5.80 -6.73 -11.82
CA PRO A 383 6.90 -7.41 -11.13
C PRO A 383 7.59 -6.54 -10.07
N GLY A 384 7.91 -7.17 -8.93
CA GLY A 384 8.54 -6.51 -7.78
C GLY A 384 7.56 -5.64 -6.99
N SER A 385 6.26 -6.00 -7.00
CA SER A 385 5.26 -5.37 -6.15
C SER A 385 5.21 -6.15 -4.84
N ARG A 386 5.72 -5.55 -3.77
CA ARG A 386 5.79 -6.20 -2.45
C ARG A 386 4.52 -5.98 -1.65
N HIS A 387 3.85 -4.84 -1.83
CA HIS A 387 2.65 -4.48 -1.07
C HIS A 387 1.64 -3.76 -1.94
N VAL A 388 0.36 -3.92 -1.58
CA VAL A 388 -0.78 -3.36 -2.30
C VAL A 388 -1.87 -2.95 -1.32
N ASP A 389 -2.54 -1.84 -1.62
CA ASP A 389 -3.77 -1.43 -0.96
C ASP A 389 -4.83 -1.05 -2.00
N VAL A 390 -6.10 -1.20 -1.65
CA VAL A 390 -7.23 -0.89 -2.55
C VAL A 390 -8.25 -0.06 -1.80
N ALA A 391 -8.84 0.91 -2.48
CA ALA A 391 -9.93 1.70 -1.92
C ALA A 391 -11.06 0.76 -1.45
N GLY A 392 -11.30 0.72 -0.14
CA GLY A 392 -12.19 -0.27 0.48
C GLY A 392 -13.61 -0.31 -0.07
N GLN A 393 -14.16 0.83 -0.54
CA GLN A 393 -15.48 0.84 -1.18
C GLN A 393 -15.50 0.01 -2.47
N LEU A 394 -14.41 -0.02 -3.24
CA LEU A 394 -14.32 -0.83 -4.45
C LEU A 394 -14.27 -2.32 -4.14
N VAL A 395 -13.73 -2.71 -2.97
CA VAL A 395 -13.76 -4.09 -2.48
C VAL A 395 -15.20 -4.47 -2.11
N VAL A 396 -15.87 -3.67 -1.28
CA VAL A 396 -17.23 -3.98 -0.81
C VAL A 396 -18.22 -4.05 -1.97
N GLU A 397 -18.16 -3.08 -2.89
CA GLU A 397 -19.06 -2.97 -4.06
C GLU A 397 -18.71 -3.96 -5.19
N ASP A 398 -17.71 -4.84 -5.03
CA ASP A 398 -17.19 -5.75 -6.08
C ASP A 398 -16.84 -5.03 -7.39
N ARG A 399 -16.27 -3.82 -7.30
CA ARG A 399 -15.88 -2.99 -8.45
C ARG A 399 -14.43 -3.24 -8.86
N MET A 400 -14.13 -4.50 -9.14
CA MET A 400 -12.81 -5.02 -9.50
C MET A 400 -12.75 -5.42 -10.98
N GLY A 401 -11.55 -5.49 -11.55
CA GLY A 401 -11.37 -6.00 -12.91
C GLY A 401 -11.75 -5.05 -14.05
N GLY A 402 -11.73 -3.74 -13.79
CA GLY A 402 -12.00 -2.71 -14.79
C GLY A 402 -10.89 -2.48 -15.81
N ASP A 403 -11.08 -1.47 -16.67
CA ASP A 403 -10.10 -1.13 -17.71
C ASP A 403 -8.74 -0.70 -17.14
N SER A 404 -7.67 -1.26 -17.69
CA SER A 404 -6.31 -0.92 -17.29
C SER A 404 -5.72 0.20 -18.14
N SER A 405 -5.48 1.35 -17.52
CA SER A 405 -4.71 2.43 -18.12
C SER A 405 -3.21 2.16 -17.98
N ARG A 406 -2.42 2.49 -19.01
CA ARG A 406 -0.95 2.45 -18.94
C ARG A 406 -0.43 3.77 -18.36
N PRO A 407 0.67 3.74 -17.58
CA PRO A 407 1.32 4.95 -17.14
C PRO A 407 1.78 5.74 -18.37
N MET A 408 1.58 7.05 -18.31
CA MET A 408 2.13 7.96 -19.31
C MET A 408 3.46 8.51 -18.77
N PRO A 409 4.51 8.58 -19.61
CA PRO A 409 5.79 9.15 -19.18
C PRO A 409 5.72 10.65 -18.91
N TRP A 410 4.61 11.30 -19.28
CA TRP A 410 4.31 12.71 -19.00
C TRP A 410 3.12 12.89 -18.04
N PRO A 411 3.05 14.01 -17.30
CA PRO A 411 4.07 15.07 -17.22
C PRO A 411 5.40 14.52 -16.69
N ALA A 412 6.51 14.92 -17.29
CA ALA A 412 7.85 14.46 -16.93
C ALA A 412 8.56 15.57 -16.14
N PRO A 413 9.64 15.27 -15.39
CA PRO A 413 10.51 16.32 -14.87
C PRO A 413 11.20 17.10 -15.99
N PHE A 414 11.47 18.40 -15.78
CA PHE A 414 12.07 19.29 -16.79
C PHE A 414 13.39 18.77 -17.40
N TRP A 415 14.18 18.00 -16.65
CA TRP A 415 15.44 17.44 -17.14
C TRP A 415 15.22 16.34 -18.19
N VAL A 416 14.07 15.65 -18.17
CA VAL A 416 13.68 14.70 -19.22
C VAL A 416 13.45 15.47 -20.51
N ASP A 417 12.74 16.60 -20.44
CA ASP A 417 12.49 17.47 -21.58
C ASP A 417 13.81 18.07 -22.12
N LEU A 418 14.71 18.52 -21.24
CA LEU A 418 16.05 19.01 -21.63
C LEU A 418 16.89 17.93 -22.29
N ALA A 419 16.87 16.69 -21.79
CA ALA A 419 17.58 15.57 -22.40
C ALA A 419 17.05 15.25 -23.79
N LEU A 420 15.72 15.25 -23.98
CA LEU A 420 15.06 15.12 -25.28
C LEU A 420 15.48 16.24 -26.25
N ILE A 421 15.50 17.49 -25.79
CA ILE A 421 15.96 18.63 -26.59
C ILE A 421 17.44 18.50 -26.94
N ALA A 422 18.30 18.10 -25.99
CA ALA A 422 19.73 17.91 -26.24
C ALA A 422 19.99 16.81 -27.27
N VAL A 423 19.28 15.67 -27.18
CA VAL A 423 19.33 14.60 -28.18
C VAL A 423 18.88 15.12 -29.55
N LEU A 424 17.79 15.89 -29.61
CA LEU A 424 17.32 16.50 -30.86
C LEU A 424 18.39 17.42 -31.47
N LEU A 425 19.02 18.28 -30.65
CA LEU A 425 20.08 19.18 -31.09
C LEU A 425 21.32 18.43 -31.58
N LEU A 426 21.71 17.34 -30.91
CA LEU A 426 22.82 16.47 -31.35
C LEU A 426 22.52 15.79 -32.68
N VAL A 427 21.28 15.31 -32.88
CA VAL A 427 20.83 14.74 -34.16
C VAL A 427 20.89 15.79 -35.27
N ILE A 428 20.39 16.99 -35.02
CA ILE A 428 20.42 18.11 -35.98
C ILE A 428 21.87 18.51 -36.30
N TRP A 429 22.72 18.63 -35.29
CA TRP A 429 24.13 18.98 -35.46
C TRP A 429 24.90 17.91 -36.24
N GLY A 430 24.68 16.63 -35.94
CA GLY A 430 25.25 15.50 -36.68
C GLY A 430 24.81 15.51 -38.14
N ALA A 431 23.53 15.74 -38.40
CA ALA A 431 22.99 15.87 -39.76
C ALA A 431 23.61 17.07 -40.51
N TYR A 432 23.81 18.21 -39.84
CA TYR A 432 24.47 19.38 -40.40
C TYR A 432 25.95 19.12 -40.75
N ARG A 433 26.71 18.51 -39.83
CA ARG A 433 28.12 18.12 -40.04
C ARG A 433 28.27 17.15 -41.21
N LEU A 434 27.42 16.14 -41.29
CA LEU A 434 27.39 15.19 -42.41
C LEU A 434 27.10 15.88 -43.73
N ARG A 435 26.11 16.79 -43.76
CA ARG A 435 25.78 17.55 -44.98
C ARG A 435 26.94 18.42 -45.45
N ARG A 436 27.70 19.00 -44.52
CA ARG A 436 28.89 19.82 -44.82
C ARG A 436 30.09 18.99 -45.28
N ALA A 437 30.27 17.78 -44.77
CA ALA A 437 31.33 16.86 -45.20
C ALA A 437 31.06 16.20 -46.56
N THR A 438 29.79 16.19 -47.02
CA THR A 438 29.39 15.68 -48.35
C THR A 438 29.29 16.76 -49.43
N ARG A 439 29.60 18.02 -49.10
CA ARG A 439 29.85 19.11 -50.05
C ARG A 439 31.35 19.30 -50.16
#